data_AF-A0A8S2UZB2-F1
#
_entry.id   AF-A0A8S2UZB2-F1
#
_cell.length_a   1.000
_cell.length_b   1.000
_cell.length_c   1.000
_cell.angle_alpha   90.00
_cell.angle_beta   90.00
_cell.angle_gamma   90.00
#
_symmetry.space_group_name_H-M   'P 1'
#
loop_
_entity.id
_entity.type
_entity.pdbx_description
1 polymer ?
#
loop_
_entity_poly.entity_id
_entity_poly.type
_entity_poly.pdbx_seq_one_letter_code
_entity_poly.pdbx_strand_id
1 'polypeptide(L)'
;IRLHGKPTNLTIIQIYAPTTEAEESTIEDFYMELQQTLDDIPKKDAVLIIGDWNAKVGETAVPGVAGKFGLGKRNEAGEKLIDFCQENHMIITNTCFQ
;
A
#
# COMPACT_ATOMS: atom_id res chain seq x y z
N ILE A 1 3.97 13.52 4.57
CA ILE A 1 4.98 14.24 5.41
C ILE A 1 6.36 13.71 5.07
N ARG A 2 7.37 14.58 4.97
CA ARG A 2 8.77 14.17 4.77
C ARG A 2 9.60 14.48 6.01
N LEU A 3 10.26 13.46 6.55
CA LEU A 3 11.13 13.54 7.71
C LEU A 3 12.59 13.46 7.29
N HIS A 4 13.38 14.45 7.70
CA HIS A 4 14.82 14.48 7.39
C HIS A 4 15.60 13.62 8.40
N GLY A 5 16.17 12.53 7.91
CA GLY A 5 16.83 11.51 8.72
C GLY A 5 18.21 11.14 8.20
N LYS A 6 18.94 10.34 8.99
CA LYS A 6 20.19 9.68 8.59
C LYS A 6 20.05 8.17 8.81
N PRO A 7 20.51 7.31 7.89
CA PRO A 7 21.24 7.64 6.66
C PRO A 7 20.33 8.12 5.51
N THR A 8 19.01 7.95 5.61
CA THR A 8 18.05 8.39 4.58
C THR A 8 16.89 9.20 5.19
N ASN A 9 16.24 10.01 4.35
CA ASN A 9 14.99 10.65 4.68
C ASN A 9 13.84 9.62 4.61
N LEU A 10 12.79 9.86 5.37
CA LEU A 10 11.58 9.04 5.36
C LEU A 10 10.41 9.88 4.86
N THR A 11 9.73 9.44 3.81
CA THR A 11 8.46 10.01 3.37
C THR A 11 7.32 9.12 3.83
N ILE A 12 6.39 9.71 4.57
CA ILE A 12 5.18 9.05 5.06
C ILE A 12 4.00 9.57 4.28
N ILE A 13 3.28 8.67 3.63
CA ILE A 13 1.98 8.92 3.01
C ILE A 13 0.94 8.32 3.94
N GLN A 14 -0.02 9.13 4.38
CA GLN A 14 -1.18 8.64 5.12
C GLN A 14 -2.37 8.59 4.19
N ILE A 15 -3.04 7.44 4.14
CA ILE A 15 -4.19 7.22 3.28
C ILE A 15 -5.43 6.82 4.08
N TYR A 16 -6.57 6.99 3.44
CA TYR A 16 -7.80 6.28 3.75
C TYR A 16 -8.42 5.85 2.43
N ALA A 17 -8.25 4.59 2.07
CA ALA A 17 -8.70 4.08 0.78
C ALA A 17 -10.23 3.99 0.73
N PRO A 18 -10.86 4.12 -0.45
CA PRO A 18 -12.29 3.86 -0.62
C PRO A 18 -12.68 2.44 -0.17
N THR A 19 -13.93 2.26 0.24
CA THR A 19 -14.46 0.92 0.50
C THR A 19 -14.70 0.18 -0.81
N THR A 20 -14.86 -1.15 -0.76
CA THR A 20 -15.22 -1.96 -1.94
C THR A 20 -16.58 -1.63 -2.53
N GLU A 21 -17.40 -0.83 -1.85
CA GLU A 21 -18.72 -0.38 -2.31
C GLU A 21 -18.67 0.99 -2.99
N ALA A 22 -17.50 1.64 -3.02
CA ALA A 22 -17.32 2.90 -3.71
C ALA A 22 -17.44 2.74 -5.23
N GLU A 23 -17.82 3.81 -5.91
CA GLU A 23 -17.84 3.87 -7.36
C GLU A 23 -16.45 3.59 -7.94
N GLU A 24 -16.39 2.90 -9.08
CA GLU A 24 -15.13 2.50 -9.73
C GLU A 24 -14.23 3.72 -10.00
N SER A 25 -14.81 4.83 -10.47
CA SER A 25 -14.08 6.08 -10.69
C SER A 25 -13.43 6.62 -9.42
N THR A 26 -14.06 6.46 -8.25
CA THR A 26 -13.48 6.90 -6.96
C THR A 26 -12.28 6.04 -6.58
N ILE A 27 -12.33 4.74 -6.90
CA ILE A 27 -11.20 3.82 -6.68
C ILE A 27 -10.06 4.16 -7.64
N GLU A 28 -10.36 4.40 -8.91
CA GLU A 28 -9.37 4.78 -9.92
C GLU A 28 -8.69 6.11 -9.57
N ASP A 29 -9.46 7.13 -9.22
CA ASP A 29 -8.94 8.44 -8.82
C ASP A 29 -8.00 8.32 -7.62
N PHE A 30 -8.37 7.50 -6.62
CA PHE A 30 -7.54 7.23 -5.45
C PHE A 30 -6.18 6.63 -5.82
N TYR A 31 -6.15 5.57 -6.65
CA TYR A 31 -4.88 4.94 -7.04
C TYR A 31 -4.05 5.84 -7.97
N MET A 32 -4.70 6.64 -8.83
CA MET A 32 -4.03 7.62 -9.68
C MET A 32 -3.33 8.70 -8.83
N GLU A 33 -4.04 9.30 -7.87
CA GLU A 33 -3.46 10.32 -6.99
C GLU A 33 -2.34 9.74 -6.12
N LEU A 34 -2.52 8.52 -5.60
CA LEU A 34 -1.50 7.84 -4.82
C LEU A 34 -0.24 7.55 -5.65
N GLN A 35 -0.40 7.10 -6.89
CA GLN A 35 0.73 6.83 -7.79
C GLN A 35 1.49 8.12 -8.13
N GLN A 36 0.77 9.20 -8.48
CA GLN A 36 1.39 10.49 -8.74
C GLN A 36 2.18 11.00 -7.51
N THR A 37 1.58 10.86 -6.32
CA THR A 37 2.24 11.23 -5.06
C THR A 37 3.50 10.40 -4.84
N LEU A 38 3.48 9.11 -5.15
CA LEU A 38 4.62 8.22 -5.02
C LEU A 38 5.74 8.55 -6.02
N ASP A 39 5.39 8.85 -7.26
CA ASP A 39 6.31 9.19 -8.34
C ASP A 39 7.08 10.50 -8.07
N ASP A 40 6.44 11.45 -7.38
CA ASP A 40 7.03 12.72 -6.97
C ASP A 40 8.04 12.58 -5.82
N ILE A 41 8.07 11.43 -5.13
CA ILE A 41 8.99 11.22 -4.01
C ILE A 41 10.42 11.02 -4.52
N PRO A 42 11.43 11.70 -3.95
CA PRO A 42 12.81 11.46 -4.31
C PRO A 42 13.20 10.00 -4.08
N LYS A 43 13.68 9.31 -5.14
CA LYS A 43 14.03 7.88 -5.15
C LYS A 43 14.96 7.38 -4.03
N LYS A 44 15.69 8.29 -3.37
CA LYS A 44 16.60 7.97 -2.26
C LYS A 44 15.88 7.86 -0.91
N ASP A 45 14.69 8.44 -0.79
CA ASP A 45 13.91 8.44 0.43
C ASP A 45 13.33 7.03 0.66
N ALA A 46 13.29 6.60 1.91
CA ALA A 46 12.45 5.48 2.30
C ALA A 46 10.99 5.93 2.27
N VAL A 47 10.08 5.09 1.77
CA VAL A 47 8.65 5.39 1.72
C VAL A 47 7.89 4.47 2.65
N LEU A 48 6.99 5.05 3.44
CA LEU A 48 6.04 4.32 4.27
C LEU A 48 4.63 4.83 3.97
N ILE A 49 3.79 3.95 3.44
CA ILE A 49 2.36 4.22 3.24
C ILE A 49 1.62 3.61 4.42
N ILE A 50 0.98 4.46 5.22
CA ILE A 50 0.21 4.07 6.41
C ILE A 50 -1.25 4.47 6.26
N GLY A 51 -2.10 3.86 7.09
CA GLY A 51 -3.51 4.20 7.15
C GLY A 51 -4.39 2.99 6.91
N ASP A 52 -5.63 3.25 6.53
CA ASP A 52 -6.62 2.22 6.26
C ASP A 52 -6.73 1.99 4.75
N TRP A 53 -6.47 0.76 4.32
CA TRP A 53 -6.58 0.35 2.93
C TRP A 53 -7.96 -0.21 2.58
N ASN A 54 -8.86 -0.41 3.57
CA ASN A 54 -10.14 -1.08 3.38
C ASN A 54 -10.03 -2.43 2.64
N ALA A 55 -8.87 -3.08 2.76
CA ALA A 55 -8.48 -4.24 1.97
C ALA A 55 -8.24 -5.47 2.86
N LYS A 56 -8.70 -6.62 2.39
CA LYS A 56 -8.36 -7.93 2.96
C LYS A 56 -7.45 -8.63 1.97
N VAL A 57 -6.17 -8.74 2.29
CA VAL A 57 -5.17 -9.43 1.45
C VAL A 57 -5.20 -10.96 1.61
N GLY A 58 -5.84 -11.42 2.69
CA GLY A 58 -6.04 -12.82 3.03
C GLY A 58 -4.79 -13.54 3.55
N GLU A 59 -4.95 -14.82 3.85
CA GLU A 59 -3.93 -15.67 4.52
C GLU A 59 -2.85 -16.19 3.57
N THR A 60 -3.05 -16.09 2.26
CA THR A 60 -2.10 -16.56 1.26
C THR A 60 -0.95 -15.58 1.10
N ALA A 61 0.27 -16.03 1.44
CA ALA A 61 1.48 -15.27 1.19
C ALA A 61 1.70 -15.01 -0.31
N VAL A 62 2.18 -13.80 -0.62
CA VAL A 62 2.59 -13.40 -1.96
C VAL A 62 4.09 -13.05 -1.89
N PRO A 63 4.97 -13.85 -2.50
CA PRO A 63 6.40 -13.63 -2.43
C PRO A 63 6.79 -12.20 -2.80
N GLY A 64 7.54 -11.53 -1.92
CA GLY A 64 7.99 -10.15 -2.12
C GLY A 64 6.96 -9.06 -1.87
N VAL A 65 5.72 -9.41 -1.51
CA VAL A 65 4.61 -8.45 -1.35
C VAL A 65 3.87 -8.62 -0.03
N ALA A 66 3.40 -9.84 0.28
CA ALA A 66 2.60 -10.13 1.47
C ALA A 66 3.09 -11.39 2.18
N GLY A 67 3.19 -11.33 3.50
CA GLY A 67 3.45 -12.46 4.37
C GLY A 67 2.23 -13.36 4.59
N LYS A 68 2.41 -14.41 5.39
CA LYS A 68 1.41 -15.49 5.61
C LYS A 68 0.38 -15.19 6.69
N PHE A 69 0.46 -14.02 7.34
CA PHE A 69 -0.37 -13.68 8.50
C PHE A 69 -1.46 -12.64 8.19
N GLY A 70 -1.83 -12.49 6.91
CA GLY A 70 -3.03 -11.72 6.57
C GLY A 70 -4.31 -12.42 7.06
N LEU A 71 -5.40 -11.67 7.18
CA LEU A 71 -6.64 -12.14 7.78
C LEU A 71 -7.74 -12.35 6.73
N GLY A 72 -8.47 -13.47 6.88
CA GLY A 72 -9.69 -13.76 6.12
C GLY A 72 -9.44 -14.14 4.66
N LYS A 73 -10.51 -14.11 3.87
CA LYS A 73 -10.44 -14.33 2.42
C LYS A 73 -10.09 -13.02 1.71
N ARG A 74 -9.19 -13.10 0.74
CA ARG A 74 -8.82 -11.97 -0.10
C ARG A 74 -10.05 -11.39 -0.82
N ASN A 75 -10.22 -10.07 -0.78
CA ASN A 75 -11.27 -9.34 -1.49
C ASN A 75 -10.69 -8.54 -2.68
N GLU A 76 -11.55 -7.92 -3.48
CA GLU A 76 -11.14 -7.15 -4.66
C GLU A 76 -10.20 -5.98 -4.31
N ALA A 77 -10.47 -5.27 -3.21
CA ALA A 77 -9.54 -4.24 -2.70
C ALA A 77 -8.17 -4.83 -2.30
N GLY A 78 -8.16 -6.06 -1.77
CA GLY A 78 -6.95 -6.80 -1.43
C GLY A 78 -6.13 -7.21 -2.65
N GLU A 79 -6.78 -7.61 -3.75
CA GLU A 79 -6.07 -7.87 -5.02
C GLU A 79 -5.48 -6.58 -5.57
N LYS A 80 -6.25 -5.49 -5.66
CA LYS A 80 -5.75 -4.19 -6.13
C LYS A 80 -4.55 -3.68 -5.31
N LEU A 81 -4.58 -3.86 -3.99
CA LEU A 81 -3.45 -3.51 -3.13
C LEU A 81 -2.21 -4.37 -3.43
N ILE A 82 -2.38 -5.67 -3.67
CA ILE A 82 -1.27 -6.55 -4.03
C ILE A 82 -0.67 -6.16 -5.37
N ASP A 83 -1.50 -5.91 -6.38
CA ASP A 83 -1.06 -5.47 -7.70
C ASP A 83 -0.29 -4.14 -7.60
N PHE A 84 -0.84 -3.16 -6.88
CA PHE A 84 -0.19 -1.88 -6.63
C PHE A 84 1.17 -2.04 -5.94
N CYS A 85 1.26 -2.92 -4.94
CA CYS A 85 2.52 -3.21 -4.26
C CYS A 85 3.52 -3.95 -5.17
N GLN A 86 3.06 -4.82 -6.06
CA GLN A 86 3.92 -5.50 -7.04
C GLN A 86 4.55 -4.50 -8.02
N GLU A 87 3.74 -3.63 -8.61
CA GLU A 87 4.19 -2.62 -9.57
C GLU A 87 5.20 -1.65 -8.93
N ASN A 88 4.97 -1.27 -7.68
CA ASN A 88 5.78 -0.30 -6.95
C ASN A 88 6.86 -0.94 -6.06
N HIS A 89 7.06 -2.26 -6.12
CA HIS A 89 8.07 -2.99 -5.33
C HIS A 89 7.94 -2.76 -3.81
N MET A 90 6.71 -2.75 -3.30
CA MET A 90 6.39 -2.51 -1.88
C MET A 90 5.94 -3.79 -1.16
N ILE A 91 6.08 -3.78 0.16
CA ILE A 91 5.75 -4.90 1.05
C ILE A 91 4.65 -4.49 2.03
N ILE A 92 3.63 -5.32 2.14
CA ILE A 92 2.50 -5.18 3.07
C ILE A 92 2.94 -5.69 4.45
N THR A 93 3.53 -4.81 5.25
CA THR A 93 4.16 -5.13 6.54
C THR A 93 3.19 -5.71 7.57
N ASN A 94 1.90 -5.36 7.51
CA ASN A 94 0.84 -5.88 8.40
C ASN A 94 0.59 -7.40 8.24
N THR A 95 1.29 -8.09 7.35
CA THR A 95 1.20 -9.54 7.15
C THR A 95 2.49 -10.30 7.50
N CYS A 96 3.53 -9.57 7.94
CA CYS A 96 4.90 -10.07 8.10
C CYS A 96 5.35 -10.26 9.56
N PHE A 97 4.44 -10.22 10.52
CA PHE A 97 4.75 -10.43 11.95
C PHE A 97 5.04 -11.91 12.27
N GLN A 98 5.54 -12.22 13.47
CA GLN A 98 5.85 -13.58 13.94
C GLN A 98 5.24 -13.83 15.32
#